data_AF-A0A6H1LNP3-F1
#
_entry.id   AF-A0A6H1LNP3-F1
#
_cell.length_a   1.000
_cell.length_b   1.000
_cell.length_c   1.000
_cell.angle_alpha   90.00
_cell.angle_beta   90.00
_cell.angle_gamma   90.00
#
_symmetry.space_group_name_H-M   'P 1'
#
loop_
_entity.id
_entity.type
_entity.pdbx_description
1 polymer ?
#
loop_
_entity_poly.entity_id
_entity_poly.type
_entity_poly.pdbx_seq_one_letter_code
_entity_poly.pdbx_strand_id
1 'polypeptide(L)'
;MGNLGGYQTMTTLAKKVGGPVALAVVTAVSGWAIGRGAEAGGKNVFRSAKAAAKKRNAPCSTKGQVFDVVSDGEDGKGLALRAGDQYRVMECDGEAILIEVLGGTNNPYFTSAQFLASVSGFPTAEKTNAE
;
A
#
# COMPACT_ATOMS: atom_id res chain seq x y z
N MET A 1 15.31 -6.07 29.99
CA MET A 1 14.30 -5.54 30.94
C MET A 1 12.92 -5.93 30.45
N GLY A 2 12.13 -6.56 31.33
CA GLY A 2 11.00 -7.42 30.97
C GLY A 2 9.65 -6.71 30.81
N ASN A 3 8.68 -7.48 30.29
CA ASN A 3 7.27 -7.23 29.98
C ASN A 3 6.38 -6.69 31.15
N LEU A 4 6.90 -5.81 32.00
CA LEU A 4 6.19 -5.29 33.18
C LEU A 4 5.14 -4.21 32.81
N GLY A 5 5.34 -3.50 31.70
CA GLY A 5 4.40 -2.48 31.24
C GLY A 5 3.01 -3.04 30.94
N GLY A 6 2.93 -4.19 30.25
CA GLY A 6 1.65 -4.81 29.89
C GLY A 6 0.83 -5.26 31.09
N TYR A 7 1.47 -5.87 32.10
CA TYR A 7 0.79 -6.32 33.32
C TYR A 7 0.24 -5.14 34.14
N GLN A 8 1.01 -4.05 34.24
CA GLN A 8 0.58 -2.86 34.94
C GLN A 8 -0.60 -2.19 34.22
N THR A 9 -0.57 -2.12 32.89
CA THR A 9 -1.69 -1.62 32.10
C THR A 9 -2.95 -2.45 32.32
N MET A 10 -2.86 -3.78 32.29
CA MET A 10 -4.02 -4.67 32.48
C MET A 10 -4.63 -4.53 33.89
N THR A 11 -3.80 -4.43 34.93
CA THR A 11 -4.29 -4.27 36.32
C THR A 11 -4.93 -2.90 36.55
N THR A 12 -4.40 -1.83 35.93
CA THR A 12 -5.04 -0.51 35.94
C THR A 12 -6.38 -0.52 35.20
N LEU A 13 -6.46 -1.17 34.04
CA LEU A 13 -7.71 -1.32 33.30
C LEU A 13 -8.75 -2.09 34.11
N ALA A 14 -8.34 -3.21 34.72
CA ALA A 14 -9.19 -4.01 35.58
C ALA A 14 -9.77 -3.16 36.72
N LYS A 15 -8.96 -2.35 37.40
CA LYS A 15 -9.45 -1.44 38.46
C LYS A 15 -10.45 -0.42 37.95
N LYS A 16 -10.24 0.16 36.76
CA LYS A 16 -11.14 1.17 36.17
C LYS A 16 -12.52 0.61 35.82
N VAL A 17 -12.59 -0.67 35.44
CA VAL A 17 -13.84 -1.32 35.02
C VAL A 17 -14.52 -2.13 36.14
N GLY A 18 -14.06 -2.00 37.39
CA GLY A 18 -14.67 -2.65 38.56
C GLY A 18 -14.06 -3.98 38.99
N GLY A 19 -12.88 -4.32 38.47
CA GLY A 19 -12.09 -5.51 38.81
C GLY A 19 -11.85 -6.44 37.62
N PRO A 20 -11.00 -7.46 37.79
CA PRO A 20 -10.65 -8.39 36.72
C PRO A 20 -11.85 -9.21 36.21
N VAL A 21 -12.81 -9.54 37.08
CA VAL A 21 -14.03 -10.25 36.70
C VAL A 21 -14.92 -9.38 35.82
N ALA A 22 -15.13 -8.11 36.21
CA ALA A 22 -15.88 -7.15 35.40
C ALA A 22 -15.21 -6.89 34.06
N LEU A 23 -13.88 -6.79 34.03
CA LEU A 23 -13.10 -6.70 32.79
C LEU A 23 -13.36 -7.91 31.89
N ALA A 24 -13.27 -9.13 32.42
CA ALA A 24 -13.51 -10.35 31.65
C ALA A 24 -14.92 -10.41 31.07
N VAL A 25 -15.94 -10.04 31.85
CA VAL A 25 -17.34 -9.99 31.40
C VAL A 25 -17.54 -8.96 30.30
N VAL A 26 -17.00 -7.74 30.47
CA VAL A 26 -17.08 -6.68 29.45
C VAL A 26 -16.41 -7.13 28.15
N THR A 27 -15.22 -7.73 28.24
CA THR A 27 -14.52 -8.27 27.05
C THR A 27 -15.32 -9.39 26.38
N ALA A 28 -15.92 -10.30 27.14
CA ALA A 28 -16.73 -11.39 26.60
C ALA A 28 -18.01 -10.87 25.91
N VAL A 29 -18.75 -9.96 26.55
CA VAL A 29 -19.99 -9.39 26.00
C VAL A 29 -19.72 -8.55 24.75
N SER A 30 -18.68 -7.70 24.79
CA SER A 30 -18.29 -6.90 23.63
C SER A 30 -17.82 -7.78 22.46
N GLY A 31 -17.01 -8.81 22.73
CA GLY A 31 -16.59 -9.78 21.72
C GLY A 31 -17.78 -10.53 21.11
N TRP A 32 -18.75 -10.96 21.92
CA TRP A 32 -19.96 -11.63 21.45
C TRP A 32 -20.86 -10.73 20.60
N ALA A 33 -21.07 -9.48 21.02
CA ALA A 33 -21.85 -8.50 20.28
C ALA A 33 -21.22 -8.14 18.92
N ILE A 34 -19.89 -7.96 18.87
CA ILE A 34 -19.15 -7.74 17.62
C ILE A 34 -19.23 -8.98 16.73
N GLY A 35 -19.06 -10.18 17.31
CA GLY A 35 -19.17 -11.45 16.58
C GLY A 35 -20.52 -11.60 15.88
N ARG A 36 -21.63 -11.35 16.60
CA ARG A 36 -22.98 -11.41 16.03
C ARG A 36 -23.28 -10.30 15.03
N GLY A 37 -22.74 -9.09 15.23
CA GLY A 37 -22.85 -7.99 14.26
C GLY A 37 -22.10 -8.29 12.95
N ALA A 38 -20.97 -9.00 13.03
CA ALA A 38 -20.21 -9.43 11.86
C ALA A 38 -20.92 -10.52 11.05
N GLU A 39 -21.77 -11.36 11.66
CA GLU A 39 -22.53 -12.38 10.91
C GLU A 39 -23.62 -11.78 10.01
N ALA A 40 -24.22 -10.64 10.40
CA ALA A 40 -25.28 -9.97 9.63
C ALA A 40 -24.78 -9.03 8.51
N GLY A 41 -23.55 -8.50 8.60
CA GLY A 41 -22.99 -7.53 7.61
C GLY A 41 -21.53 -7.77 7.19
N GLY A 42 -20.82 -8.70 7.83
CA GLY A 42 -19.38 -8.88 7.69
C GLY A 42 -18.93 -9.44 6.35
N LYS A 43 -19.80 -10.15 5.61
CA LYS A 43 -19.45 -10.67 4.27
C LYS A 43 -19.14 -9.56 3.27
N ASN A 44 -19.84 -8.43 3.36
CA ASN A 44 -19.61 -7.26 2.50
C ASN A 44 -18.39 -6.47 2.95
N VAL A 45 -18.22 -6.23 4.26
CA VAL A 45 -17.04 -5.54 4.80
C VAL A 45 -15.76 -6.34 4.52
N PHE A 46 -15.78 -7.65 4.74
CA PHE A 46 -14.66 -8.54 4.44
C PHE A 46 -14.35 -8.60 2.94
N ARG A 47 -15.38 -8.65 2.08
CA ARG A 47 -15.18 -8.58 0.63
C ARG A 47 -14.58 -7.26 0.18
N SER A 48 -15.05 -6.13 0.69
CA SER A 48 -14.52 -4.80 0.37
C SER A 48 -13.10 -4.62 0.89
N ALA A 49 -12.81 -5.07 2.12
CA ALA A 49 -11.46 -5.06 2.67
C ALA A 49 -10.51 -5.97 1.86
N LYS A 50 -10.96 -7.17 1.49
CA LYS A 50 -10.20 -8.10 0.64
C LYS A 50 -10.00 -7.56 -0.77
N ALA A 51 -11.01 -6.91 -1.36
CA ALA A 51 -10.90 -6.28 -2.68
C ALA A 51 -9.95 -5.07 -2.64
N ALA A 52 -10.01 -4.25 -1.60
CA ALA A 52 -9.08 -3.14 -1.38
C ALA A 52 -7.64 -3.65 -1.17
N ALA A 53 -7.46 -4.71 -0.38
CA ALA A 53 -6.17 -5.35 -0.19
C ALA A 53 -5.65 -6.00 -1.48
N LYS A 54 -6.52 -6.61 -2.29
CA LYS A 54 -6.16 -7.17 -3.60
C LYS A 54 -5.83 -6.08 -4.62
N LYS A 55 -6.52 -4.93 -4.59
CA LYS A 55 -6.21 -3.77 -5.44
C LYS A 55 -4.87 -3.14 -5.05
N ARG A 56 -4.55 -3.06 -3.75
CA ARG A 56 -3.24 -2.64 -3.25
C ARG A 56 -2.11 -3.62 -3.59
N ASN A 57 -2.42 -4.91 -3.69
CA ASN A 57 -1.49 -5.96 -4.10
C ASN A 57 -1.68 -6.38 -5.56
N ALA A 58 -2.26 -5.53 -6.41
CA ALA A 58 -2.35 -5.85 -7.83
C ALA A 58 -0.91 -5.92 -8.37
N PRO A 59 -0.49 -7.05 -8.96
CA PRO A 59 0.88 -7.21 -9.43
C PRO A 59 1.16 -6.14 -10.49
N CYS A 60 2.23 -5.37 -10.30
CA CYS A 60 2.67 -4.46 -11.35
C CYS A 60 3.23 -5.28 -12.51
N SER A 61 2.51 -5.34 -13.62
CA SER A 61 2.91 -6.10 -14.81
C SER A 61 4.26 -5.67 -15.37
N THR A 62 4.69 -4.44 -15.08
CA THR A 62 5.98 -3.90 -15.54
C THR A 62 7.10 -4.07 -14.53
N LYS A 63 6.86 -4.58 -13.32
CA LYS A 63 7.90 -4.77 -12.30
C LYS A 63 9.04 -5.65 -12.82
N GLY A 64 10.26 -5.15 -12.69
CA GLY A 64 11.49 -5.78 -13.16
C GLY A 64 11.79 -5.58 -14.64
N GLN A 65 10.87 -5.02 -15.43
CA GLN A 65 11.13 -4.70 -16.83
C GLN A 65 12.06 -3.49 -16.97
N VAL A 66 12.88 -3.52 -18.02
CA VAL A 66 13.77 -2.44 -18.42
C VAL A 66 13.18 -1.77 -19.65
N PHE A 67 13.20 -0.44 -19.67
CA PHE A 67 12.71 0.38 -20.77
C PHE A 67 13.80 1.32 -21.26
N ASP A 68 13.90 1.45 -22.58
CA ASP A 68 14.74 2.45 -23.24
C ASP A 68 14.01 3.80 -23.30
N VAL A 69 14.72 4.86 -22.97
CA VAL A 69 14.26 6.24 -23.10
C VAL A 69 14.49 6.69 -24.54
N VAL A 70 13.41 7.08 -25.22
CA VAL A 70 13.44 7.45 -26.66
C VAL A 70 13.39 8.97 -26.87
N SER A 71 13.05 9.74 -25.84
CA SER A 71 13.00 11.20 -25.88
C SER A 71 13.41 11.78 -24.54
N ASP A 72 14.04 12.96 -24.56
CA ASP A 72 14.39 13.68 -23.35
C ASP A 72 13.13 14.14 -22.58
N GLY A 73 13.21 14.16 -21.25
CA GLY A 73 12.15 14.71 -20.42
C GLY A 73 12.55 14.84 -18.95
N GLU A 74 11.85 15.73 -18.25
CA GLU A 74 12.05 15.98 -16.82
C GLU A 74 10.69 15.97 -16.12
N ASP A 75 10.61 15.31 -14.97
CA ASP A 75 9.34 15.11 -14.24
C ASP A 75 9.05 16.26 -13.25
N GLY A 76 9.97 17.24 -13.14
CA GLY A 76 9.85 18.40 -12.27
C GLY A 76 10.13 18.12 -10.79
N LYS A 77 10.37 16.85 -10.39
CA LYS A 77 10.79 16.48 -9.02
C LYS A 77 12.25 16.01 -8.95
N GLY A 78 13.07 16.43 -9.91
CA GLY A 78 14.51 16.16 -9.94
C GLY A 78 14.93 14.90 -10.71
N LEU A 79 13.98 14.20 -11.35
CA LEU A 79 14.27 13.16 -12.34
C LEU A 79 14.36 13.79 -13.74
N ALA A 80 15.51 13.61 -14.38
CA ALA A 80 15.73 13.91 -15.80
C ALA A 80 16.14 12.63 -16.51
N LEU A 81 15.43 12.28 -17.58
CA LEU A 81 15.73 11.14 -18.45
C LEU A 81 16.13 11.69 -19.82
N ARG A 82 17.21 11.15 -20.39
CA ARG A 82 17.73 11.55 -21.70
C ARG A 82 17.59 10.41 -22.70
N ALA A 83 17.42 10.76 -23.97
CA ALA A 83 17.33 9.74 -25.02
C ALA A 83 18.58 8.84 -25.03
N GLY A 84 18.37 7.53 -25.01
CA GLY A 84 19.44 6.51 -24.89
C GLY A 84 19.68 6.01 -23.46
N ASP A 85 19.13 6.66 -22.43
CA ASP A 85 19.11 6.11 -21.09
C ASP A 85 18.24 4.85 -21.02
N GLN A 86 18.50 4.01 -20.00
CA GLN A 86 17.63 2.89 -19.65
C GLN A 86 17.21 2.99 -18.20
N TYR A 87 15.98 2.57 -17.90
CA TYR A 87 15.52 2.46 -16.52
C TYR A 87 14.80 1.15 -16.27
N ARG A 88 14.88 0.65 -15.03
CA ARG A 88 14.19 -0.54 -14.54
C ARG A 88 13.06 -0.15 -13.62
N VAL A 89 11.89 -0.75 -13.82
CA VAL A 89 10.76 -0.59 -12.89
C VAL A 89 10.98 -1.45 -11.66
N MET A 90 10.98 -0.83 -10.49
CA MET A 90 11.20 -1.50 -9.21
C MET A 90 9.90 -1.84 -8.49
N GLU A 91 8.96 -0.88 -8.43
CA GLU A 91 7.64 -1.03 -7.83
C GLU A 91 6.61 -0.10 -8.47
N CYS A 92 5.33 -0.41 -8.30
CA CYS A 92 4.22 0.44 -8.74
C CYS A 92 3.15 0.49 -7.64
N ASP A 93 2.75 1.69 -7.25
CA ASP A 93 1.65 1.95 -6.33
C ASP A 93 0.71 2.99 -6.96
N GLY A 94 -0.40 2.50 -7.52
CA GLY A 94 -1.32 3.36 -8.28
C GLY A 94 -0.65 3.99 -9.49
N GLU A 95 -0.59 5.34 -9.51
CA GLU A 95 0.07 6.11 -10.58
C GLU A 95 1.55 6.43 -10.28
N ALA A 96 2.02 6.13 -9.06
CA ALA A 96 3.39 6.35 -8.65
C ALA A 96 4.24 5.11 -8.99
N ILE A 97 5.25 5.30 -9.82
CA ILE A 97 6.18 4.26 -10.26
C ILE A 97 7.55 4.55 -9.65
N LEU A 98 8.11 3.55 -8.97
CA LEU A 98 9.49 3.58 -8.49
C LEU A 98 10.38 2.97 -9.56
N ILE A 99 11.37 3.73 -10.03
CA ILE A 99 12.32 3.29 -11.04
C ILE A 99 13.77 3.39 -10.55
N GLU A 100 14.64 2.64 -11.20
CA GLU A 100 16.08 2.77 -11.12
C GLU A 100 16.60 3.13 -12.52
N VAL A 101 17.33 4.24 -12.66
CA VAL A 101 18.02 4.60 -13.90
C VAL A 101 19.35 3.82 -13.96
N LEU A 102 19.50 2.98 -14.98
CA LEU A 102 20.67 2.12 -15.13
C LEU A 102 21.92 2.96 -15.41
N GLY A 103 22.97 2.77 -14.61
CA GLY A 103 24.19 3.59 -14.66
C GLY A 103 24.08 4.94 -13.94
N GLY A 104 22.90 5.30 -13.43
CA GLY A 104 22.70 6.49 -12.61
C GLY A 104 23.21 6.32 -11.17
N THR A 105 23.69 7.42 -10.57
CA THR A 105 24.25 7.41 -9.20
C THR A 105 23.23 7.73 -8.10
N ASN A 106 22.10 8.37 -8.44
CA ASN A 106 21.10 8.88 -7.49
C ASN A 106 19.80 8.07 -7.52
N ASN A 107 19.91 6.75 -7.45
CA ASN A 107 18.77 5.84 -7.45
C ASN A 107 18.22 5.55 -6.03
N PRO A 108 16.92 5.21 -5.89
CA PRO A 108 15.86 5.15 -6.90
C PRO A 108 15.04 6.45 -7.01
N TYR A 109 14.21 6.56 -8.05
CA TYR A 109 13.33 7.71 -8.31
C TYR A 109 11.84 7.34 -8.30
N PHE A 110 11.01 8.18 -7.69
CA PHE A 110 9.56 8.11 -7.85
C PHE A 110 9.10 9.05 -8.96
N THR A 111 8.32 8.53 -9.90
CA THR A 111 7.73 9.31 -10.99
C THR A 111 6.33 8.80 -11.34
N SER A 112 5.68 9.36 -12.37
CA SER A 112 4.36 8.95 -12.82
C SER A 112 4.42 8.05 -14.05
N ALA A 113 3.45 7.14 -14.18
CA ALA A 113 3.26 6.35 -15.39
C ALA A 113 3.13 7.23 -16.66
N GLN A 114 2.47 8.40 -16.51
CA GLN A 114 2.28 9.35 -17.61
C GLN A 114 3.61 9.97 -18.09
N PHE A 115 4.50 10.33 -17.15
CA PHE A 115 5.82 10.82 -17.51
C PHE A 115 6.61 9.73 -18.24
N LEU A 116 6.66 8.51 -17.68
CA LEU A 116 7.36 7.39 -18.32
C LEU A 116 6.82 7.08 -19.72
N ALA A 117 5.51 7.11 -19.93
CA ALA A 117 4.88 6.91 -21.23
C ALA A 117 5.20 8.05 -22.23
N SER A 118 5.48 9.26 -21.74
CA SER A 118 5.84 10.39 -22.62
C SER A 118 7.28 10.32 -23.15
N VAL A 119 8.18 9.63 -22.43
CA VAL A 119 9.61 9.54 -22.78
C VAL A 119 10.06 8.15 -23.22
N SER A 120 9.20 7.12 -23.10
CA SER A 120 9.52 5.72 -23.38
C SER A 120 8.28 4.91 -23.77
N GLY A 121 8.46 3.64 -24.15
CA GLY A 121 7.37 2.70 -24.45
C GLY A 121 6.60 2.18 -23.23
N PHE A 122 6.56 2.92 -22.12
CA PHE A 122 5.87 2.50 -20.91
C PHE A 122 4.34 2.45 -21.13
N PRO A 123 3.65 1.37 -20.75
CA PRO A 123 2.23 1.24 -21.00
C PRO A 123 1.42 2.19 -20.11
N THR A 124 0.63 3.07 -20.72
CA THR A 124 -0.38 3.86 -20.01
C THR A 124 -1.54 2.94 -19.64
N ALA A 125 -2.01 2.99 -18.40
CA ALA A 125 -3.24 2.29 -18.01
C ALA A 125 -4.39 2.86 -18.85
N GLU A 126 -4.83 2.11 -19.84
CA GLU A 126 -5.96 2.47 -20.70
C GLU A 126 -7.15 2.76 -19.80
N LYS A 127 -7.70 3.97 -19.88
CA LYS A 127 -8.97 4.30 -19.25
C LYS A 127 -10.03 3.45 -19.95
N THR A 128 -10.35 2.28 -19.40
CA THR A 128 -11.58 1.56 -19.73
C THR A 128 -12.74 2.47 -19.28
N ASN A 129 -13.18 3.36 -20.17
CA ASN A 129 -14.50 3.96 -20.08
C ASN A 129 -15.48 2.83 -20.35
N ALA A 130 -16.11 2.32 -19.30
CA ALA A 130 -17.34 1.55 -19.44
C ALA A 130 -18.45 2.56 -19.75
N GLU A 131 -18.92 2.54 -21.01
CA GLU A 131 -20.22 3.07 -21.42
C GLU A 131 -21.37 2.40 -20.67
#